data_AF-A0A6J7SI94-F1
#
_entry.id   AF-A0A6J7SI94-F1
#
_cell.length_a   1.000
_cell.length_b   1.000
_cell.length_c   1.000
_cell.angle_alpha   90.00
_cell.angle_beta   90.00
_cell.angle_gamma   90.00
#
_symmetry.space_group_name_H-M   'P 1'
#
loop_
_entity.id
_entity.type
_entity.pdbx_description
1 polymer ?
#
loop_
_entity_poly.entity_id
_entity_poly.type
_entity_poly.pdbx_seq_one_letter_code
_entity_poly.pdbx_strand_id
1 'polypeptide(L)' 'MVKLFGPAEDVPADAAAAVKAAQDAFIAGTAAPFDGPILDQAGKTQVAQGATAPMDALMSMQYFVKGVQGTIAK' A
#
# COMPACT_ATOMS: atom_id res chain seq x y z
N MET A 1 -17.76 2.67 4.23
CA MET A 1 -17.25 1.58 3.35
C MET A 1 -16.62 2.24 2.13
N VAL A 2 -15.35 1.95 1.83
CA VAL A 2 -14.67 2.47 0.63
C VAL A 2 -14.94 1.53 -0.53
N LYS A 3 -15.23 2.07 -1.73
CA LYS A 3 -15.56 1.29 -2.93
C LYS A 3 -14.77 1.82 -4.12
N LEU A 4 -14.16 0.92 -4.89
CA LEU A 4 -13.51 1.26 -6.15
C LEU A 4 -14.56 1.53 -7.23
N PHE A 5 -14.30 2.54 -8.06
CA PHE A 5 -14.99 2.68 -9.34
C PHE A 5 -14.52 1.58 -10.30
N GLY A 6 -15.37 1.20 -11.26
CA GLY A 6 -15.04 0.15 -12.23
C GLY A 6 -13.83 0.52 -13.11
N PRO A 7 -13.12 -0.47 -13.66
CA PRO A 7 -12.05 -0.21 -14.61
C PRO A 7 -12.59 0.50 -15.86
N ALA A 8 -11.77 1.37 -16.45
CA ALA A 8 -12.08 1.98 -17.74
C ALA A 8 -12.03 0.94 -18.88
N GLU A 9 -12.64 1.26 -20.01
CA GLU A 9 -12.80 0.32 -21.14
C GLU A 9 -11.46 -0.13 -21.77
N ASP A 10 -10.44 0.71 -21.67
CA ASP A 10 -9.09 0.50 -22.19
C ASP A 10 -8.16 -0.26 -21.23
N VAL A 11 -8.65 -0.63 -20.04
CA VAL A 11 -7.88 -1.44 -19.09
C VAL A 11 -7.82 -2.90 -19.59
N PRO A 12 -6.61 -3.47 -19.77
CA PRO A 12 -6.46 -4.86 -20.13
C PRO A 12 -7.15 -5.81 -19.14
N ALA A 13 -7.72 -6.90 -19.66
CA ALA A 13 -8.54 -7.82 -18.86
C ALA A 13 -7.76 -8.46 -17.69
N ASP A 14 -6.48 -8.74 -17.88
CA ASP A 14 -5.57 -9.26 -16.86
C ASP A 14 -5.31 -8.23 -15.74
N ALA A 15 -5.09 -6.97 -16.11
CA ALA A 15 -4.95 -5.89 -15.14
C ALA A 15 -6.24 -5.66 -14.33
N ALA A 16 -7.41 -5.69 -14.99
CA ALA A 16 -8.70 -5.58 -14.32
C ALA A 16 -8.94 -6.75 -13.35
N ALA A 17 -8.58 -7.98 -13.74
CA ALA A 17 -8.66 -9.16 -12.88
C ALA A 17 -7.71 -9.05 -11.67
N ALA A 18 -6.48 -8.55 -11.86
CA ALA A 18 -5.53 -8.33 -10.79
C ALA A 18 -6.03 -7.30 -9.76
N VAL A 19 -6.62 -6.18 -10.22
CA VAL A 19 -7.23 -5.17 -9.33
C VAL A 19 -8.38 -5.78 -8.53
N LYS A 20 -9.26 -6.56 -9.17
CA LYS A 20 -10.36 -7.22 -8.48
C LYS A 20 -9.86 -8.20 -7.41
N ALA A 21 -8.87 -9.02 -7.74
CA ALA A 21 -8.29 -9.97 -6.78
C ALA A 21 -7.66 -9.25 -5.57
N ALA A 22 -6.92 -8.16 -5.81
CA ALA A 22 -6.37 -7.34 -4.73
C ALA A 22 -7.48 -6.72 -3.87
N GLN A 23 -8.51 -6.14 -4.48
CA GLN A 23 -9.66 -5.59 -3.77
C GLN A 23 -10.33 -6.63 -2.86
N ASP A 24 -10.58 -7.83 -3.38
CA ASP A 24 -11.21 -8.91 -2.61
C ASP A 24 -10.32 -9.32 -1.42
N ALA A 25 -8.99 -9.37 -1.59
CA ALA A 25 -8.04 -9.65 -0.51
C ALA A 25 -8.02 -8.57 0.59
N PHE A 26 -8.10 -7.29 0.22
CA PHE A 26 -8.20 -6.18 1.18
C PHE A 26 -9.52 -6.21 1.96
N ILE A 27 -10.63 -6.53 1.28
CA ILE A 27 -11.95 -6.65 1.93
C ILE A 27 -11.98 -7.85 2.87
N ALA A 28 -11.36 -8.97 2.48
CA ALA A 28 -11.25 -10.18 3.31
C ALA A 28 -10.29 -10.01 4.50
N GLY A 29 -9.47 -8.96 4.51
CA GLY A 29 -8.44 -8.74 5.53
C GLY A 29 -7.24 -9.68 5.42
N THR A 30 -7.05 -10.33 4.27
CA THR A 30 -5.92 -11.24 4.00
C THR A 30 -4.70 -10.52 3.42
N ALA A 31 -4.83 -9.22 3.12
CA ALA A 31 -3.75 -8.34 2.70
C ALA A 31 -3.94 -6.96 3.33
N ALA A 32 -2.86 -6.29 3.70
CA ALA A 32 -2.87 -4.91 4.18
C ALA A 32 -1.90 -4.01 3.39
N PRO A 33 -2.22 -2.71 3.19
CA PRO A 33 -1.38 -1.84 2.35
C PRO A 33 0.02 -1.60 2.93
N PHE A 34 0.16 -1.80 4.24
CA PHE A 34 1.39 -1.56 4.99
C PHE A 34 1.96 -2.85 5.61
N ASP A 35 1.87 -3.96 4.88
CA ASP A 35 2.59 -5.19 5.18
C ASP A 35 4.06 -5.08 4.75
N GLY A 36 4.97 -5.49 5.63
CA GLY A 36 6.40 -5.41 5.38
C GLY A 36 6.94 -6.50 4.46
N PRO A 37 8.13 -6.30 3.86
CA PRO A 37 9.10 -5.27 4.25
C PRO A 37 8.83 -3.90 3.62
N ILE A 38 8.84 -2.85 4.45
CA ILE A 38 8.74 -1.47 3.99
C ILE A 38 10.01 -0.73 4.38
N LEU A 39 10.66 -0.16 3.37
CA LEU A 39 11.84 0.70 3.52
C LEU A 39 11.44 2.13 3.21
N ASP A 40 12.01 3.09 3.95
CA ASP A 40 11.92 4.49 3.59
C ASP A 40 12.86 4.87 2.42
N GLN A 41 12.79 6.12 1.98
CA GLN A 41 13.65 6.67 0.92
C GLN A 41 15.16 6.54 1.23
N ALA A 42 15.56 6.51 2.50
CA ALA A 42 16.95 6.33 2.92
C ALA A 42 17.37 4.86 3.01
N GLY A 43 16.45 3.92 2.77
CA GLY A 43 16.68 2.48 2.88
C GLY A 43 16.59 1.94 4.31
N LYS A 44 16.14 2.74 5.28
CA LYS A 44 15.89 2.24 6.64
C LYS A 44 14.59 1.43 6.63
N THR A 45 14.63 0.26 7.26
CA THR A 45 13.44 -0.58 7.45
C THR A 45 12.49 0.09 8.45
N GLN A 46 11.25 0.34 8.04
CA GLN A 46 10.18 0.90 8.86
C GLN A 46 9.17 -0.16 9.30
N VAL A 47 8.91 -1.15 8.43
CA VAL A 47 8.11 -2.34 8.76
C VAL A 47 8.90 -3.57 8.35
N ALA A 48 9.13 -4.48 9.30
CA ALA A 48 9.87 -5.71 9.05
C ALA A 48 9.08 -6.68 8.17
N GLN A 49 9.78 -7.58 7.49
CA GLN A 49 9.13 -8.65 6.71
C GLN A 49 8.19 -9.49 7.59
N GLY A 50 6.98 -9.73 7.11
CA GLY A 50 5.96 -10.51 7.82
C GLY A 50 5.25 -9.77 8.96
N ALA A 51 5.56 -8.49 9.18
CA ALA A 51 4.84 -7.62 10.10
C ALA A 51 3.92 -6.66 9.33
N THR A 52 2.81 -6.27 9.95
CA THR A 52 1.93 -5.19 9.48
C THR A 52 2.20 -3.93 10.32
N ALA A 53 2.22 -2.76 9.69
CA ALA A 53 2.40 -1.50 10.42
C ALA A 53 1.31 -1.31 11.50
N PRO A 54 1.67 -0.99 12.75
CA PRO A 54 0.70 -0.70 13.79
C PRO A 54 -0.01 0.64 13.53
N MET A 55 -1.26 0.76 13.97
CA MET A 55 -2.09 1.95 13.71
C MET A 55 -1.42 3.25 14.17
N ASP A 56 -0.81 3.29 15.35
CA ASP A 56 -0.15 4.50 15.87
C ASP A 56 1.01 4.97 14.99
N ALA A 57 1.73 4.03 14.37
CA ALA A 57 2.80 4.34 13.43
C ALA A 57 2.24 4.91 12.11
N LEU A 58 1.09 4.39 11.64
CA LEU A 58 0.41 4.92 10.45
C LEU A 58 -0.12 6.34 10.69
N MET A 59 -0.69 6.60 11.85
CA MET A 59 -1.21 7.92 12.24
C MET A 59 -0.10 8.97 12.41
N SER A 60 1.15 8.53 12.64
CA SER A 60 2.32 9.40 12.85
C SER A 60 3.35 9.26 11.72
N MET A 61 2.96 8.75 10.56
CA MET A 61 3.90 8.45 9.47
C MET A 61 4.53 9.73 8.91
N GLN A 62 5.85 9.87 9.12
CA GLN A 62 6.65 11.04 8.74
C GLN A 62 7.80 10.66 7.81
N TYR A 63 7.57 9.69 6.92
CA TYR A 63 8.53 9.26 5.91
C TYR A 63 7.82 8.90 4.61
N PHE A 64 8.54 8.96 3.48
CA PHE A 64 8.11 8.32 2.25
C PHE A 64 8.84 7.00 2.04
N VAL A 65 8.18 6.05 1.37
CA VAL A 65 8.76 4.75 1.04
C VAL A 65 9.80 4.87 -0.07
N LYS A 66 10.70 3.89 -0.14
CA LYS A 66 11.71 3.77 -1.19
C LYS A 66 11.06 3.88 -2.58
N GLY A 67 11.61 4.73 -3.45
CA GLY A 67 11.12 4.97 -4.81
C GLY A 67 10.24 6.22 -4.96
N VAL A 68 9.72 6.78 -3.88
CA VAL A 68 9.03 8.08 -3.92
C VAL A 68 10.06 9.19 -4.13
N GLN A 69 9.74 10.17 -4.98
CA GLN A 69 10.51 11.41 -5.14
C GLN A 69 9.73 12.57 -4.53
N GLY A 70 10.38 13.32 -3.65
CA GLY A 70 9.74 14.38 -2.86
C GLY A 70 10.26 14.38 -1.42
N THR A 71 10.08 15.51 -0.74
CA THR A 71 10.45 15.68 0.67
C THR A 71 9.23 16.10 1.47
N ILE A 72 9.22 15.72 2.75
CA ILE A 72 8.24 16.22 3.70
C ILE A 72 8.73 17.61 4.13
N ALA A 73 7.92 18.64 3.91
CA ALA A 73 8.22 19.98 4.39
C ALA A 73 8.29 19.96 5.92
N LYS A 74 9.29 20.64 6.48
CA LYS A 74 9.47 20.76 7.93
C LYS A 74 8.48 21.72 8.56
#